data_AF-A0A060YPV7-F1
#
_entry.id   AF-A0A060YPV7-F1
#
_cell.length_a   1.000
_cell.length_b   1.000
_cell.length_c   1.000
_cell.angle_alpha   90.00
_cell.angle_beta   90.00
_cell.angle_gamma   90.00
#
_symmetry.space_group_name_H-M   'P 1'
#
loop_
_entity.id
_entity.type
_entity.pdbx_description
1 polymer ?
#
loop_
_entity_poly.entity_id
_entity_poly.type
_entity_poly.pdbx_seq_one_letter_code
_entity_poly.pdbx_strand_id
1 'polypeptide(L)'
;MSSKQDLLFPGTVLPLATEEGRANLYNKTMAAFNLLHDGYLDKADWFLKADDDTYVIVENMRLLLSRFSPDKPVYLGRRFRRFVHQGYMSGGAGYVLSRESVRCYVRALHHGTCTQSTSAEDLLLGFCLQKLGVPAGDSRDHQHRETFHPLWLGKLLCTEDILPKWFHQYNYYPSKVVTRSTLSVEHISNDLPSVPLSFLLICFFSFFLPLCQGPDCCSNSSVSFHYVEPVRMYMLDYFLYHLSPVGGHSPKLGETREE
;
A
#
# COMPACT_ATOMS: atom_id res chain seq x y z
N MET A 1 -9.51 0.75 15.58
CA MET A 1 -9.86 1.65 16.71
C MET A 1 -11.01 2.52 16.28
N SER A 2 -11.90 2.87 17.19
CA SER A 2 -13.12 3.61 16.86
C SER A 2 -13.39 4.64 17.94
N SER A 3 -14.02 5.76 17.57
CA SER A 3 -14.61 6.69 18.55
C SER A 3 -15.90 6.16 19.19
N LYS A 4 -16.42 5.04 18.68
CA LYS A 4 -17.63 4.37 19.18
C LYS A 4 -17.35 2.89 19.46
N GLN A 5 -17.95 2.39 20.52
CA GLN A 5 -17.94 0.96 20.79
C GLN A 5 -18.79 0.24 19.73
N ASP A 6 -18.24 -0.82 19.13
CA ASP A 6 -18.95 -1.70 18.23
C ASP A 6 -18.89 -3.12 18.80
N LEU A 7 -20.05 -3.62 19.24
CA LEU A 7 -20.19 -4.93 19.86
C LEU A 7 -20.34 -6.07 18.82
N LEU A 8 -20.57 -5.73 17.55
CA LEU A 8 -20.70 -6.69 16.45
C LEU A 8 -19.35 -6.98 15.80
N PHE A 9 -18.33 -6.15 16.05
CA PHE A 9 -16.99 -6.41 15.55
C PHE A 9 -16.38 -7.62 16.28
N PRO A 10 -15.93 -8.66 15.57
CA PRO A 10 -15.42 -9.89 16.18
C PRO A 10 -14.07 -9.71 16.91
N GLY A 11 -13.41 -8.57 16.73
CA GLY A 11 -12.17 -8.21 17.42
C GLY A 11 -12.39 -7.27 18.60
N THR A 12 -11.29 -6.88 19.25
CA THR A 12 -11.34 -5.86 20.32
C THR A 12 -11.40 -4.46 19.73
N VAL A 13 -12.51 -3.75 19.96
CA VAL A 13 -12.60 -2.32 19.65
C VAL A 13 -12.03 -1.52 20.81
N LEU A 14 -10.91 -0.87 20.56
CA LEU A 14 -10.28 0.04 21.52
C LEU A 14 -10.84 1.46 21.30
N PRO A 15 -11.56 2.03 22.29
CA PRO A 15 -12.11 3.37 22.17
C PRO A 15 -10.99 4.42 22.24
N LEU A 16 -11.02 5.39 21.34
CA LEU A 16 -10.14 6.56 21.38
C LEU A 16 -10.98 7.80 21.73
N ALA A 17 -10.62 8.49 22.81
CA ALA A 17 -11.24 9.75 23.21
C ALA A 17 -10.76 10.91 22.33
N THR A 18 -11.07 10.85 21.03
CA THR A 18 -10.64 11.82 20.01
C THR A 18 -11.77 12.10 19.04
N GLU A 19 -11.89 13.33 18.57
CA GLU A 19 -12.91 13.73 17.59
C GLU A 19 -12.72 13.03 16.22
N GLU A 20 -13.85 12.74 15.55
CA GLU A 20 -13.86 12.18 14.20
C GLU A 20 -13.42 13.19 13.12
N GLY A 21 -12.92 12.67 12.00
CA GLY A 21 -12.58 13.49 10.82
C GLY A 21 -11.09 13.55 10.45
N ARG A 22 -10.85 13.91 9.18
CA ARG A 22 -9.51 13.88 8.55
C ARG A 22 -8.48 14.78 9.24
N ALA A 23 -8.91 15.90 9.80
CA ALA A 23 -8.04 16.84 10.52
C ALA A 23 -7.46 16.25 11.83
N ASN A 24 -8.11 15.25 12.41
CA ASN A 24 -7.74 14.64 13.69
C ASN A 24 -7.02 13.29 13.54
N LEU A 25 -6.72 12.85 12.31
CA LEU A 25 -6.10 11.56 12.03
C LEU A 25 -4.76 11.39 12.75
N TYR A 26 -3.96 12.44 12.85
CA TYR A 26 -2.70 12.39 13.58
C TYR A 26 -2.91 12.12 15.08
N ASN A 27 -3.80 12.88 15.73
CA ASN A 27 -4.08 12.71 17.15
C ASN A 27 -4.66 11.32 17.45
N LYS A 28 -5.54 10.82 16.58
CA LYS A 28 -6.03 9.44 16.63
C LYS A 28 -4.91 8.43 16.54
N THR A 29 -4.00 8.60 15.59
CA THR A 29 -2.89 7.68 15.35
C THR A 29 -1.86 7.70 16.49
N MET A 30 -1.60 8.87 17.07
CA MET A 30 -0.77 8.95 18.28
C MET A 30 -1.43 8.25 19.48
N ALA A 31 -2.71 8.55 19.73
CA ALA A 31 -3.45 7.94 20.84
C ALA A 31 -3.52 6.41 20.68
N ALA A 32 -3.71 5.96 19.44
CA ALA A 32 -3.63 4.57 19.05
C ALA A 32 -2.29 3.92 19.39
N PHE A 33 -1.18 4.52 18.94
CA PHE A 33 0.15 3.97 19.20
C PHE A 33 0.51 3.98 20.68
N ASN A 34 0.11 5.01 21.45
CA ASN A 34 0.29 5.02 22.91
C ASN A 34 -0.45 3.84 23.57
N LEU A 35 -1.72 3.62 23.20
CA LEU A 35 -2.51 2.51 23.74
C LEU A 35 -1.89 1.15 23.37
N LEU A 36 -1.50 0.98 22.11
CA LEU A 36 -0.85 -0.24 21.62
C LEU A 36 0.48 -0.47 22.32
N HIS A 37 1.27 0.58 22.54
CA HIS A 37 2.53 0.52 23.27
C HIS A 37 2.30 0.07 24.72
N ASP A 38 1.37 0.66 25.44
CA ASP A 38 1.19 0.39 26.87
C ASP A 38 0.54 -0.96 27.16
N GLY A 39 -0.36 -1.43 26.28
CA GLY A 39 -1.15 -2.65 26.52
C GLY A 39 -0.73 -3.88 25.72
N TYR A 40 -0.08 -3.69 24.57
CA TYR A 40 0.08 -4.71 23.53
C TYR A 40 1.48 -4.82 22.93
N LEU A 41 2.42 -3.95 23.29
CA LEU A 41 3.76 -3.95 22.70
C LEU A 41 4.45 -5.31 22.80
N ASP A 42 4.36 -5.97 23.94
CA ASP A 42 4.98 -7.28 24.15
C ASP A 42 4.08 -8.45 23.69
N LYS A 43 2.85 -8.17 23.21
CA LYS A 43 1.87 -9.16 22.75
C LYS A 43 1.81 -9.32 21.23
N ALA A 44 2.44 -8.41 20.47
CA ALA A 44 2.41 -8.43 19.01
C ALA A 44 3.77 -8.08 18.40
N ASP A 45 4.17 -8.82 17.36
CA ASP A 45 5.41 -8.57 16.62
C ASP A 45 5.33 -7.35 15.70
N TRP A 46 4.15 -7.09 15.15
CA TRP A 46 3.91 -6.12 14.08
C TRP A 46 2.63 -5.34 14.31
N PHE A 47 2.64 -4.07 13.98
CA PHE A 47 1.54 -3.13 14.19
C PHE A 47 1.15 -2.51 12.85
N LEU A 48 -0.03 -2.87 12.34
CA LEU A 48 -0.57 -2.37 11.07
C LEU A 48 -1.51 -1.19 11.33
N LYS A 49 -1.30 -0.10 10.57
CA LYS A 49 -2.30 0.95 10.36
C LYS A 49 -2.87 0.78 8.96
N ALA A 50 -4.19 0.74 8.87
CA ALA A 50 -4.94 0.76 7.61
C ALA A 50 -6.18 1.67 7.77
N ASP A 51 -6.65 2.25 6.68
CA ASP A 51 -7.91 3.00 6.65
C ASP A 51 -9.10 2.03 6.50
N ASP A 52 -10.31 2.47 6.84
CA ASP A 52 -11.55 1.68 6.75
C ASP A 52 -12.00 1.39 5.30
N ASP A 53 -11.34 2.01 4.32
CA ASP A 53 -11.47 1.76 2.88
C ASP A 53 -10.22 1.08 2.29
N THR A 54 -9.41 0.41 3.12
CA THR A 54 -8.20 -0.31 2.71
C THR A 54 -8.35 -1.81 2.91
N TYR A 55 -8.36 -2.55 1.81
CA TYR A 55 -8.41 -4.01 1.85
C TYR A 55 -6.98 -4.56 1.99
N VAL A 56 -6.77 -5.48 2.95
CA VAL A 56 -5.46 -6.06 3.27
C VAL A 56 -5.50 -7.58 3.16
N ILE A 57 -4.58 -8.14 2.36
CA ILE A 57 -4.35 -9.58 2.23
C ILE A 57 -3.31 -9.98 3.28
N VAL A 58 -3.78 -10.47 4.43
CA VAL A 58 -2.96 -10.69 5.63
C VAL A 58 -1.89 -11.75 5.40
N GLU A 59 -2.16 -12.77 4.59
CA GLU A 59 -1.24 -13.85 4.22
C GLU A 59 -0.04 -13.30 3.46
N ASN A 60 -0.28 -12.44 2.47
CA ASN A 60 0.77 -11.78 1.71
C ASN A 60 1.58 -10.82 2.60
N MET A 61 0.90 -10.14 3.55
CA MET A 61 1.58 -9.33 4.54
C MET A 61 2.50 -10.16 5.42
N ARG A 62 2.03 -11.28 5.97
CA ARG A 62 2.84 -12.21 6.78
C ARG A 62 4.06 -12.71 6.00
N LEU A 63 3.87 -13.08 4.73
CA LEU A 63 4.97 -13.48 3.84
C LEU A 63 6.02 -12.37 3.72
N LEU A 64 5.61 -11.13 3.47
CA LEU A 64 6.53 -9.99 3.43
C LEU A 64 7.27 -9.80 4.76
N LEU A 65 6.53 -9.81 5.87
CA LEU A 65 7.07 -9.54 7.22
C LEU A 65 8.04 -10.64 7.69
N SER A 66 7.92 -11.86 7.20
CA SER A 66 8.85 -12.97 7.51
C SER A 66 10.31 -12.66 7.16
N ARG A 67 10.55 -11.69 6.27
CA ARG A 67 11.88 -11.25 5.84
C ARG A 67 12.58 -10.31 6.85
N PHE A 68 11.87 -9.87 7.88
CA PHE A 68 12.33 -8.86 8.82
C PHE A 68 12.20 -9.36 10.26
N SER A 69 13.09 -8.87 11.14
CA SER A 69 12.99 -9.12 12.57
C SER A 69 12.14 -8.02 13.22
N PRO A 70 11.11 -8.37 14.02
CA PRO A 70 10.27 -7.38 14.71
C PRO A 70 11.01 -6.63 15.84
N ASP A 71 12.13 -7.18 16.32
CA ASP A 71 12.98 -6.57 17.35
C ASP A 71 14.00 -5.57 16.78
N LYS A 72 14.04 -5.43 15.46
CA LYS A 72 14.84 -4.40 14.77
C LYS A 72 13.92 -3.32 14.24
N PRO A 73 14.27 -2.03 14.39
CA PRO A 73 13.43 -0.95 13.91
C PRO A 73 13.34 -1.00 12.38
N VAL A 74 12.12 -1.13 11.87
CA VAL A 74 11.75 -0.98 10.47
C VAL A 74 10.25 -0.68 10.35
N TYR A 75 9.89 0.08 9.33
CA TYR A 75 8.50 0.26 8.90
C TYR A 75 8.38 0.06 7.40
N LEU A 76 7.25 -0.52 6.98
CA LEU A 76 7.00 -1.02 5.63
C LEU A 76 5.65 -0.50 5.11
N GLY A 77 5.54 -0.29 3.81
CA GLY A 77 4.33 0.22 3.18
C GLY A 77 4.60 0.73 1.76
N ARG A 78 3.71 1.56 1.22
CA ARG A 78 3.94 2.22 -0.09
C ARG A 78 4.84 3.44 0.09
N ARG A 79 6.11 3.33 -0.29
CA ARG A 79 7.09 4.40 -0.08
C ARG A 79 6.91 5.56 -1.06
N PHE A 80 6.66 6.75 -0.52
CA PHE A 80 6.69 8.01 -1.23
C PHE A 80 7.97 8.79 -0.90
N ARG A 81 8.52 9.49 -1.90
CA ARG A 81 9.77 10.28 -1.77
C ARG A 81 9.57 11.77 -1.51
N ARG A 82 8.34 12.27 -1.63
CA ARG A 82 8.09 13.70 -1.50
C ARG A 82 8.26 14.11 -0.03
N PHE A 83 8.86 15.27 0.24
CA PHE A 83 8.97 15.89 1.58
C PHE A 83 9.93 15.25 2.60
N VAL A 84 10.03 13.91 2.67
CA VAL A 84 10.93 13.20 3.60
C VAL A 84 12.10 12.61 2.81
N HIS A 85 13.35 12.85 3.24
CA HIS A 85 14.55 12.44 2.49
C HIS A 85 14.66 10.92 2.33
N GLN A 86 14.45 10.16 3.40
CA GLN A 86 14.31 8.70 3.31
C GLN A 86 12.97 8.26 2.74
N GLY A 87 12.06 9.17 2.42
CA GLY A 87 10.67 8.87 2.11
C GLY A 87 9.83 8.49 3.32
N TYR A 88 8.56 8.23 3.06
CA TYR A 88 7.53 7.89 4.06
C TYR A 88 6.53 6.93 3.44
N MET A 89 5.72 6.24 4.26
CA MET A 89 4.73 5.29 3.74
C MET A 89 3.39 5.99 3.54
N SER A 90 2.72 5.76 2.42
CA SER A 90 1.37 6.28 2.17
C SER A 90 0.40 5.81 3.25
N GLY A 91 -0.32 6.75 3.88
CA GLY A 91 -1.33 6.42 4.89
C GLY A 91 -2.46 5.56 4.36
N GLY A 92 -2.95 5.87 3.14
CA GLY A 92 -4.08 5.17 2.52
C GLY A 92 -3.74 3.75 2.07
N ALA A 93 -2.54 3.52 1.54
CA ALA A 93 -2.11 2.15 1.25
C ALA A 93 -1.96 1.29 2.52
N GLY A 94 -1.91 1.92 3.69
CA GLY A 94 -1.55 1.28 4.94
C GLY A 94 -0.04 1.11 5.09
N TYR A 95 0.37 0.95 6.34
CA TYR A 95 1.78 0.74 6.70
C TYR A 95 1.88 -0.10 7.97
N VAL A 96 3.00 -0.82 8.08
CA VAL A 96 3.29 -1.72 9.20
C VAL A 96 4.56 -1.28 9.89
N LEU A 97 4.54 -1.24 11.22
CA LEU A 97 5.72 -0.99 12.05
C LEU A 97 6.10 -2.26 12.80
N SER A 98 7.41 -2.51 12.87
CA SER A 98 7.96 -3.47 13.83
C SER A 98 7.66 -3.06 15.27
N ARG A 99 7.66 -4.05 16.18
CA ARG A 99 7.57 -3.81 17.63
C ARG A 99 8.58 -2.77 18.10
N GLU A 100 9.84 -2.88 17.66
CA GLU A 100 10.87 -1.92 18.07
C GLU A 100 10.61 -0.52 17.50
N SER A 101 10.10 -0.40 16.27
CA SER A 101 9.70 0.91 15.73
C SER A 101 8.59 1.58 16.54
N VAL A 102 7.58 0.83 17.00
CA VAL A 102 6.52 1.38 17.87
C VAL A 102 7.11 1.84 19.21
N ARG A 103 8.01 1.03 19.81
CA ARG A 103 8.72 1.39 21.05
C ARG A 103 9.49 2.70 20.89
N CYS A 104 10.30 2.84 19.84
CA CYS A 104 11.06 4.07 19.58
C CYS A 104 10.13 5.27 19.34
N TYR A 105 9.10 5.09 18.52
CA TYR A 105 8.18 6.16 18.12
C TYR A 105 7.43 6.73 19.33
N VAL A 106 6.80 5.88 20.15
CA VAL A 106 6.02 6.33 21.31
C VAL A 106 6.91 7.00 22.37
N ARG A 107 8.09 6.44 22.66
CA ARG A 107 9.06 7.12 23.54
C ARG A 107 9.43 8.52 23.04
N ALA A 108 9.63 8.67 21.73
CA ALA A 108 9.93 9.95 21.12
C ALA A 108 8.78 10.96 21.20
N LEU A 109 7.53 10.48 21.10
CA LEU A 109 6.34 11.31 21.31
C LEU A 109 6.30 11.86 22.74
N HIS A 110 6.48 11.00 23.75
CA HIS A 110 6.48 11.41 25.16
C HIS A 110 7.61 12.40 25.49
N HIS A 111 8.77 12.26 24.87
CA HIS A 111 9.90 13.19 25.04
C HIS A 111 9.77 14.48 24.20
N GLY A 112 8.67 14.66 23.45
CA GLY A 112 8.50 15.84 22.59
C GLY A 112 9.52 15.93 21.46
N THR A 113 10.08 14.80 21.00
CA THR A 113 11.08 14.79 19.93
C THR A 113 10.46 15.06 18.56
N CYS A 114 9.20 14.70 18.37
CA CYS A 114 8.50 14.83 17.09
C CYS A 114 7.55 16.03 17.14
N THR A 115 8.05 17.19 16.69
CA THR A 115 7.44 18.51 16.88
C THR A 115 6.87 19.12 15.59
N GLN A 116 6.91 18.36 14.51
CA GLN A 116 6.51 18.82 13.19
C GLN A 116 4.98 18.95 13.15
N SER A 117 4.48 19.94 12.42
CA SER A 117 3.05 20.16 12.24
C SER A 117 2.70 20.14 10.74
N THR A 118 1.89 19.16 10.35
CA THR A 118 1.19 19.11 9.07
C THR A 118 -0.15 18.41 9.30
N SER A 119 -1.12 18.63 8.41
CA SER A 119 -2.42 17.95 8.47
C SER A 119 -2.35 16.49 8.01
N ALA A 120 -1.25 16.08 7.38
CA ALA A 120 -1.05 14.73 6.87
C ALA A 120 -0.36 13.83 7.92
N GLU A 121 -1.11 12.87 8.45
CA GLU A 121 -0.66 11.91 9.47
C GLU A 121 0.57 11.11 9.02
N ASP A 122 0.54 10.58 7.81
CA ASP A 122 1.59 9.73 7.26
C ASP A 122 2.94 10.46 7.07
N LEU A 123 2.88 11.74 6.70
CA LEU A 123 4.04 12.62 6.63
C LEU A 123 4.63 12.89 8.02
N LEU A 124 3.79 13.15 9.03
CA LEU A 124 4.28 13.37 10.41
C LEU A 124 4.99 12.15 10.96
N LEU A 125 4.38 10.97 10.81
CA LEU A 125 5.01 9.71 11.18
C LEU A 125 6.34 9.54 10.45
N GLY A 126 6.37 9.74 9.13
CA GLY A 126 7.59 9.61 8.32
C GLY A 126 8.72 10.55 8.75
N PHE A 127 8.42 11.81 9.04
CA PHE A 127 9.41 12.77 9.55
C PHE A 127 9.98 12.34 10.91
N CYS A 128 9.10 11.90 11.82
CA CYS A 128 9.49 11.45 13.15
C CYS A 128 10.38 10.22 13.07
N LEU A 129 9.98 9.19 12.30
CA LEU A 129 10.76 7.97 12.12
C LEU A 129 12.12 8.24 11.46
N GLN A 130 12.20 9.18 10.50
CA GLN A 130 13.48 9.62 9.94
C GLN A 130 14.38 10.27 10.99
N LYS A 131 13.82 11.14 11.83
CA LYS A 131 14.57 11.79 12.92
C LYS A 131 15.11 10.77 13.93
N LEU A 132 14.39 9.68 14.16
CA LEU A 132 14.78 8.58 15.04
C LEU A 132 15.74 7.57 14.38
N GLY A 133 16.06 7.73 13.09
CA GLY A 133 16.89 6.78 12.35
C GLY A 133 16.20 5.43 12.10
N VAL A 134 14.87 5.36 12.21
CA VAL A 134 14.10 4.16 11.88
C VAL A 134 14.02 4.06 10.34
N PRO A 135 14.56 2.97 9.74
CA PRO A 135 14.64 2.85 8.30
C PRO A 135 13.28 2.59 7.66
N ALA A 136 12.99 3.32 6.58
CA ALA A 136 11.91 3.00 5.65
C ALA A 136 12.32 1.75 4.84
N GLY A 137 11.78 0.60 5.22
CA GLY A 137 12.10 -0.69 4.62
C GLY A 137 11.55 -0.84 3.20
N ASP A 138 12.14 -1.76 2.43
CA ASP A 138 11.67 -2.10 1.09
C ASP A 138 10.60 -3.19 1.18
N SER A 139 9.36 -2.84 0.86
CA SER A 139 8.19 -3.71 0.90
C SER A 139 7.94 -4.45 -0.42
N ARG A 140 8.73 -4.17 -1.47
CA ARG A 140 8.53 -4.76 -2.79
C ARG A 140 8.80 -6.27 -2.80
N ASP A 141 8.18 -6.95 -3.75
CA ASP A 141 8.41 -8.37 -3.98
C ASP A 141 9.81 -8.66 -4.58
N HIS A 142 10.10 -9.95 -4.80
CA HIS A 142 11.37 -10.40 -5.38
C HIS A 142 11.61 -9.88 -6.82
N GLN A 143 10.56 -9.46 -7.53
CA GLN A 143 10.63 -8.83 -8.86
C GLN A 143 10.69 -7.29 -8.79
N HIS A 144 10.83 -6.74 -7.58
CA HIS A 144 10.79 -5.30 -7.28
C HIS A 144 9.48 -4.63 -7.70
N ARG A 145 8.36 -5.34 -7.61
CA ARG A 145 7.01 -4.78 -7.80
C ARG A 145 6.44 -4.32 -6.46
N GLU A 146 5.63 -3.27 -6.53
CA GLU A 146 4.96 -2.70 -5.37
C GLU A 146 3.92 -3.68 -4.79
N THR A 147 3.86 -3.76 -3.47
CA THR A 147 2.94 -4.64 -2.73
C THR A 147 1.85 -3.88 -1.99
N PHE A 148 2.12 -2.63 -1.57
CA PHE A 148 1.14 -1.73 -0.98
C PHE A 148 0.68 -0.73 -2.03
N HIS A 149 -0.64 -0.60 -2.22
CA HIS A 149 -1.19 0.20 -3.31
C HIS A 149 -2.08 1.35 -2.80
N PRO A 150 -1.76 2.62 -3.12
CA PRO A 150 -2.50 3.79 -2.66
C PRO A 150 -3.74 4.09 -3.53
N LEU A 151 -4.13 3.14 -4.39
CA LEU A 151 -5.23 3.22 -5.33
C LEU A 151 -5.98 1.88 -5.34
N TRP A 152 -7.24 1.92 -5.78
CA TRP A 152 -8.05 0.71 -5.91
C TRP A 152 -7.57 -0.15 -7.08
N LEU A 153 -7.74 -1.46 -6.96
CA LEU A 153 -7.19 -2.46 -7.89
C LEU A 153 -7.49 -2.16 -9.37
N GLY A 154 -8.73 -1.88 -9.74
CA GLY A 154 -9.05 -1.65 -11.14
C GLY A 154 -8.55 -0.32 -11.70
N LYS A 155 -8.21 0.69 -10.89
CA LYS A 155 -7.46 1.85 -11.40
C LYS A 155 -6.06 1.44 -11.86
N LEU A 156 -5.50 0.43 -11.21
CA LEU A 156 -4.20 -0.14 -11.55
C LEU A 156 -4.33 -1.15 -12.69
N LEU A 157 -5.44 -1.89 -12.81
CA LEU A 157 -5.59 -2.85 -13.92
C LEU A 157 -6.03 -2.20 -15.24
N CYS A 158 -6.88 -1.16 -15.20
CA CYS A 158 -7.42 -0.53 -16.41
C CYS A 158 -6.37 0.36 -17.08
N THR A 159 -5.87 -0.03 -18.24
CA THR A 159 -4.86 0.74 -19.00
C THR A 159 -5.41 2.00 -19.67
N GLU A 160 -6.73 2.13 -19.77
CA GLU A 160 -7.40 3.31 -20.33
C GLU A 160 -7.52 4.46 -19.31
N ASP A 161 -7.39 4.14 -18.03
CA ASP A 161 -7.51 5.10 -16.95
C ASP A 161 -6.21 5.90 -16.80
N ILE A 162 -6.26 7.23 -16.91
CA ILE A 162 -5.07 8.04 -16.62
C ILE A 162 -4.85 8.07 -15.10
N LEU A 163 -3.67 7.60 -14.65
CA LEU A 163 -3.29 7.71 -13.26
C LEU A 163 -3.09 9.19 -12.86
N PRO A 164 -3.46 9.57 -11.62
CA PRO A 164 -3.27 10.94 -11.18
C PRO A 164 -1.81 11.37 -11.24
N LYS A 165 -1.53 12.61 -11.67
CA LYS A 165 -0.16 13.14 -11.80
C LYS A 165 0.67 12.98 -10.51
N TRP A 166 0.04 13.16 -9.35
CA TRP A 166 0.69 13.02 -8.06
C TRP A 166 1.25 11.61 -7.83
N PHE A 167 0.60 10.56 -8.37
CA PHE A 167 0.98 9.17 -8.18
C PHE A 167 2.41 8.93 -8.68
N HIS A 168 2.68 9.35 -9.91
CA HIS A 168 4.01 9.22 -10.51
C HIS A 168 5.05 10.10 -9.83
N GLN A 169 4.67 11.30 -9.38
CA GLN A 169 5.58 12.23 -8.74
C GLN A 169 6.04 11.74 -7.35
N TYR A 170 5.12 11.11 -6.62
CA TYR A 170 5.33 10.75 -5.22
C TYR A 170 6.04 9.41 -5.06
N ASN A 171 5.90 8.49 -6.03
CA ASN A 171 6.57 7.18 -5.97
C ASN A 171 8.07 7.31 -5.68
N TYR A 172 8.52 6.61 -4.64
CA TYR A 172 9.95 6.54 -4.32
C TYR A 172 10.70 5.70 -5.34
N TYR A 173 10.15 4.52 -5.65
CA TYR A 173 10.66 3.66 -6.70
C TYR A 173 10.04 4.08 -8.04
N PRO A 174 10.85 4.37 -9.07
CA PRO A 174 10.31 4.71 -10.38
C PRO A 174 9.50 3.53 -10.92
N SER A 175 8.30 3.82 -11.42
CA SER A 175 7.47 2.83 -12.09
C SER A 175 8.22 2.28 -13.30
N LYS A 176 8.32 0.95 -13.41
CA LYS A 176 8.88 0.31 -14.61
C LYS A 176 7.98 0.70 -15.79
N VAL A 177 8.54 1.40 -16.77
CA VAL A 177 7.88 1.64 -18.06
C VAL A 177 7.84 0.28 -18.73
N VAL A 178 6.69 -0.40 -18.71
CA VAL A 178 6.46 -1.50 -19.64
C VAL A 178 6.20 -0.85 -20.99
N THR A 179 7.26 -0.68 -21.79
CA THR A 179 7.06 -0.51 -23.22
C THR A 179 6.30 -1.75 -23.65
N ARG A 180 5.08 -1.59 -24.20
CA ARG A 180 4.46 -2.68 -24.95
C ARG A 180 5.54 -3.17 -25.91
N SER A 181 6.03 -4.39 -25.70
CA SER A 181 6.87 -5.06 -26.68
C SER A 181 6.19 -4.82 -28.02
N THR A 182 6.92 -4.22 -28.95
CA THR A 182 6.52 -4.06 -30.33
C THR A 182 5.66 -5.25 -30.72
N LEU A 183 4.35 -5.05 -30.90
CA LEU A 183 3.68 -5.81 -31.94
C LEU A 183 4.54 -5.46 -33.15
N SER A 184 5.39 -6.40 -33.55
CA SER A 184 6.13 -6.30 -34.78
C SER A 184 5.11 -5.88 -35.82
N VAL A 185 5.28 -4.67 -36.36
CA VAL A 185 4.45 -4.12 -37.45
C VAL A 185 4.56 -4.99 -38.71
N GLU A 186 5.28 -6.12 -38.65
CA GLU A 186 5.34 -7.14 -39.69
C GLU A 186 4.06 -7.96 -39.88
N HIS A 187 3.02 -7.78 -39.05
CA HIS A 187 1.69 -8.41 -39.29
C HIS A 187 0.55 -7.41 -39.58
N ILE A 188 0.86 -6.15 -39.83
CA ILE A 188 -0.10 -5.21 -40.46
C ILE A 188 0.48 -4.81 -41.83
N SER A 189 0.68 -5.82 -42.68
CA SER A 189 0.90 -5.62 -44.11
C SER A 189 -0.37 -6.05 -44.83
N ASN A 190 -1.18 -5.07 -45.21
CA ASN A 190 -1.76 -4.88 -46.56
C ASN A 190 -3.22 -4.45 -46.67
N ASP A 191 -4.03 -4.39 -45.61
CA ASP A 191 -5.47 -4.09 -45.78
C ASP A 191 -6.05 -3.01 -44.85
N LEU A 192 -5.46 -1.81 -44.76
CA LEU A 192 -6.22 -0.63 -44.29
C LEU A 192 -5.76 0.69 -44.95
N PRO A 193 -6.68 1.51 -45.47
CA PRO A 193 -6.36 2.78 -46.11
C PRO A 193 -6.03 3.87 -45.08
N SER A 194 -5.00 4.67 -45.41
CA SER A 194 -4.68 6.01 -44.89
C SER A 194 -5.20 6.34 -43.48
N VAL A 195 -4.50 5.83 -42.46
CA VAL A 195 -4.71 6.29 -41.07
C VAL A 195 -4.15 7.71 -40.93
N PRO A 196 -4.93 8.71 -40.51
CA PRO A 196 -4.47 10.10 -40.46
C PRO A 196 -3.32 10.29 -39.47
N LEU A 197 -2.40 11.23 -39.77
CA LEU A 197 -1.20 11.51 -38.97
C LEU A 197 -1.51 11.83 -37.49
N SER A 198 -2.70 12.37 -37.22
CA SER A 198 -3.23 12.61 -35.87
C SER A 198 -3.45 11.32 -35.07
N PHE A 199 -3.90 10.24 -35.72
CA PHE A 199 -4.05 8.92 -35.09
C PHE A 199 -2.71 8.25 -34.83
N LEU A 200 -1.72 8.43 -35.71
CA LEU A 200 -0.34 7.99 -35.49
C LEU A 200 0.33 8.73 -34.33
N LEU A 201 0.11 10.05 -34.21
CA LEU A 201 0.57 10.86 -33.08
C LEU A 201 -0.09 10.46 -31.76
N ILE A 202 -1.40 10.18 -31.75
CA ILE A 202 -2.11 9.67 -30.56
C ILE A 202 -1.54 8.31 -30.15
N CYS A 203 -1.35 7.39 -31.10
CA CYS A 203 -0.72 6.09 -30.82
C CYS A 203 0.69 6.26 -30.27
N PHE A 204 1.55 7.08 -30.90
CA PHE A 204 2.90 7.37 -30.42
C PHE A 204 2.93 8.01 -29.02
N PHE A 205 2.00 8.91 -28.70
CA PHE A 205 1.89 9.48 -27.35
C PHE A 205 1.42 8.44 -26.31
N SER A 206 0.53 7.53 -26.69
CA SER A 206 0.14 6.39 -25.86
C SER A 206 1.27 5.39 -25.62
N PHE A 207 2.28 5.31 -26.51
CA PHE A 207 3.45 4.42 -26.37
C PHE A 207 4.51 4.90 -25.36
N PHE A 208 4.49 6.18 -24.95
CA PHE A 208 5.48 6.75 -24.02
C PHE A 208 4.95 6.98 -22.60
N LEU A 209 3.69 6.63 -22.31
CA LEU A 209 3.18 6.70 -20.95
C LEU A 209 3.71 5.50 -20.15
N PRO A 210 4.31 5.72 -18.96
CA PRO A 210 4.68 4.65 -18.04
C PRO A 210 3.40 3.98 -17.55
N LEU A 211 2.91 2.96 -18.27
CA LEU A 211 1.80 2.16 -17.82
C LEU A 211 2.28 1.28 -16.67
N CYS A 212 2.27 1.86 -15.46
CA CYS A 212 2.19 1.13 -14.20
C CYS A 212 0.75 0.58 -14.04
N GLN A 213 0.21 0.05 -15.13
CA GLN A 213 -1.17 -0.39 -15.26
C GLN A 213 -1.27 -1.62 -16.14
N GLY A 214 -2.34 -2.40 -15.95
CA GLY A 214 -2.53 -3.68 -16.60
C GLY A 214 -2.27 -4.85 -15.67
N PRO A 215 -2.36 -6.10 -16.15
CA PRO A 215 -2.26 -7.30 -15.33
C PRO A 215 -0.92 -7.43 -14.58
N ASP A 216 0.15 -6.84 -15.13
CA ASP A 216 1.49 -6.87 -14.54
C ASP A 216 1.81 -5.65 -13.64
N CYS A 217 0.85 -4.75 -13.40
CA CYS A 217 1.03 -3.53 -12.59
C CYS A 217 1.52 -3.80 -11.17
N CYS A 218 1.11 -4.96 -10.65
CA CYS A 218 0.94 -5.18 -9.25
C CYS A 218 1.59 -6.51 -8.88
N SER A 219 2.16 -6.59 -7.68
CA SER A 219 2.77 -7.82 -7.21
C SER A 219 1.74 -8.96 -7.11
N ASN A 220 2.13 -10.19 -7.45
CA ASN A 220 1.32 -11.38 -7.20
C ASN A 220 1.15 -11.62 -5.68
N SER A 221 2.06 -11.08 -4.87
CA SER A 221 1.98 -11.02 -3.41
C SER A 221 1.61 -9.62 -2.93
N SER A 222 0.67 -8.94 -3.61
CA SER A 222 0.16 -7.63 -3.17
C SER A 222 -0.45 -7.75 -1.78
N VAL A 223 -0.12 -6.79 -0.91
CA VAL A 223 -0.53 -6.73 0.49
C VAL A 223 -1.81 -5.92 0.65
N SER A 224 -1.94 -4.78 -0.02
CA SER A 224 -3.09 -3.90 0.22
C SER A 224 -3.52 -3.06 -0.98
N PHE A 225 -4.80 -2.68 -0.98
CA PHE A 225 -5.41 -1.76 -1.94
C PHE A 225 -6.28 -0.74 -1.21
N HIS A 226 -6.11 0.54 -1.52
CA HIS A 226 -6.87 1.65 -0.93
C HIS A 226 -8.09 2.04 -1.79
N TYR A 227 -8.98 2.89 -1.27
CA TYR A 227 -10.23 3.30 -1.92
C TYR A 227 -11.15 2.13 -2.30
N VAL A 228 -11.18 1.10 -1.45
CA VAL A 228 -12.02 -0.09 -1.63
C VAL A 228 -13.31 0.13 -0.85
N GLU A 229 -14.40 0.42 -1.56
CA GLU A 229 -15.73 0.53 -0.97
C GLU A 229 -16.16 -0.78 -0.28
N PRO A 230 -17.04 -0.73 0.74
CA PRO A 230 -17.45 -1.92 1.49
C PRO A 230 -17.93 -3.09 0.61
N VAL A 231 -18.76 -2.81 -0.41
CA VAL A 231 -19.24 -3.84 -1.35
C VAL A 231 -18.07 -4.48 -2.11
N ARG A 232 -17.06 -3.69 -2.51
CA ARG A 232 -15.87 -4.22 -3.19
C ARG A 232 -15.00 -5.04 -2.26
N MET A 233 -14.95 -4.73 -0.96
CA MET A 233 -14.22 -5.57 0.01
C MET A 233 -14.82 -6.98 0.06
N TYR A 234 -16.14 -7.10 0.18
CA TYR A 234 -16.83 -8.40 0.15
C TYR A 234 -16.60 -9.15 -1.17
N MET A 235 -16.57 -8.43 -2.30
CA MET A 235 -16.26 -9.03 -3.59
C MET A 235 -14.82 -9.56 -3.66
N LEU A 236 -13.84 -8.80 -3.18
CA LEU A 236 -12.44 -9.23 -3.14
C LEU A 236 -12.27 -10.44 -2.24
N ASP A 237 -12.87 -10.43 -1.06
CA ASP A 237 -12.87 -11.55 -0.12
C ASP A 237 -13.47 -12.83 -0.76
N TYR A 238 -14.63 -12.68 -1.40
CA TYR A 238 -15.25 -13.76 -2.15
C TYR A 238 -14.33 -14.30 -3.26
N PHE A 239 -13.75 -13.43 -4.08
CA PHE A 239 -12.88 -13.86 -5.18
C PHE A 239 -11.57 -14.49 -4.72
N LEU A 240 -11.01 -14.05 -3.59
CA LEU A 240 -9.72 -14.55 -3.09
C LEU A 240 -9.87 -15.84 -2.28
N TYR A 241 -10.91 -15.96 -1.47
CA TYR A 241 -11.01 -17.03 -0.47
C TYR A 241 -12.18 -17.98 -0.65
N HIS A 242 -13.19 -17.62 -1.46
CA HIS A 242 -14.41 -18.43 -1.60
C HIS A 242 -14.63 -18.95 -3.02
N LEU A 243 -14.28 -18.17 -4.04
CA LEU A 243 -14.43 -18.55 -5.43
C LEU A 243 -13.34 -19.55 -5.81
N SER A 244 -13.74 -20.78 -6.13
CA SER A 244 -12.87 -21.79 -6.73
C SER A 244 -13.40 -22.16 -8.10
N PRO A 245 -12.88 -21.58 -9.20
CA PRO A 245 -13.32 -21.92 -10.54
C PRO A 245 -12.94 -23.38 -10.85
N VAL A 246 -13.92 -24.17 -11.30
CA VAL A 246 -13.69 -25.56 -11.69
C VAL A 246 -12.68 -25.61 -12.84
N GLY A 247 -11.58 -26.33 -12.67
CA GLY A 247 -10.48 -26.42 -13.64
C GLY A 247 -9.37 -25.37 -13.47
N GLY A 248 -9.50 -24.43 -12.54
CA GLY A 248 -8.44 -23.49 -12.19
C GLY A 248 -7.40 -24.09 -11.23
N HIS A 249 -6.13 -23.70 -11.37
CA HIS A 249 -5.12 -23.92 -10.34
C HIS A 249 -5.35 -22.94 -9.18
N SER A 250 -6.24 -23.26 -8.24
CA SER A 250 -6.21 -22.59 -6.94
C SER A 250 -4.97 -23.05 -6.18
N PRO A 251 -4.10 -22.14 -5.70
CA PRO A 251 -3.10 -22.52 -4.72
C PRO A 251 -3.85 -23.01 -3.48
N LYS A 252 -3.65 -24.28 -3.10
CA LYS A 252 -4.21 -24.77 -1.84
C LYS A 252 -3.56 -23.99 -0.70
N LEU A 253 -4.38 -23.44 0.18
CA LEU A 253 -3.95 -22.75 1.40
C LEU A 253 -3.04 -23.71 2.20
N GLY A 254 -1.73 -23.49 2.19
CA GLY A 254 -0.75 -24.30 2.94
C GLY A 254 0.39 -24.92 2.12
N GLU A 255 0.38 -24.88 0.79
CA GLU A 255 1.56 -25.25 -0.01
C GLU A 255 2.48 -24.04 -0.15
N THR A 256 3.52 -23.98 0.68
CA THR A 256 4.68 -23.12 0.42
C THR A 256 5.28 -23.51 -0.92
N ARG A 257 5.25 -22.60 -1.91
CA ARG A 257 6.15 -22.73 -3.06
C ARG A 257 7.56 -22.49 -2.55
N GLU A 258 8.29 -23.57 -2.31
CA GLU A 258 9.74 -23.54 -2.25
C GLU A 258 10.24 -23.19 -3.67
N GLU A 259 10.77 -21.98 -3.84
CA GLU A 259 11.70 -21.61 -4.91
C GLU A 259 12.90 -20.89 -4.27
#